data_AF-A0A381SCF1-F1
#
_entry.id   AF-A0A381SCF1-F1
#
_cell.length_a   1.000
_cell.length_b   1.000
_cell.length_c   1.000
_cell.angle_alpha   90.00
_cell.angle_beta   90.00
_cell.angle_gamma   90.00
#
_symmetry.space_group_name_H-M   'P 1'
#
loop_
_entity.id
_entity.type
_entity.pdbx_description
1 polymer ?
#
loop_
_entity_poly.entity_id
_entity_poly.type
_entity_poly.pdbx_seq_one_letter_code
_entity_poly.pdbx_strand_id
1 'polypeptide(L)'
;MEIADRITQQGDRVTLSLTSWGRLGEAMADFDGHDVFVAGGIPGERVVAEVVKVHRKYVSAKVVEVLEASADRVEPPCPYYGECTGCQWQHLAYSAQLKTKREKVADALQRVGDLVDPPVSDVDPSPDQYGYRNHARFTINRDGALGFVNRETRQFVRIDKCLLMHEGVNSLLKELQDHCGETTQLSIRAGKYSGDFLVQPYMVHPDIGVTTGQKRYTESVDGKDFLVSSPSFFQVNVDQAVAAANVVRDRLQLGPEDVLLDAYTGVGTFAILLAPYVKRVIAVEESSAAVADARQNASELRNVDFVLGRSEDVLRTLPDTPDVVVLDPPRSGCQPRALESLVQMAPSRVAYVSCDAETLARDLKILCAGGYRLDEVAPLDMFPQTHHVECVALLFLGESSIEPASPSLTLASASPRRRELMGILGLEFTISPSDLSEEPISGESPIEMVRRLSTEKAQAVAADMESGLVIGADSTVVFEGQPVGKPVDDDDARRMLRQLSGTTHHVSTGITVVDAASGKTLSDVLTSQITLREISEQEIEASIASGVPKDKAGAYAVQDTELRPASNWEGCYNNIVGLPICRLLEMLQELGYQLSEGWTVPSEVACGEDCPTIGGNRGESTP
;
A
#
# COMPACT_ATOMS: atom_id res chain seq x y z
N MET A 1 11.60 5.71 -42.25
CA MET A 1 10.91 4.51 -41.76
C MET A 1 9.46 4.87 -41.57
N GLU A 2 8.55 4.02 -42.03
CA GLU A 2 7.09 4.23 -41.93
C GLU A 2 6.60 3.99 -40.49
N ILE A 3 5.51 4.66 -40.11
CA ILE A 3 4.81 4.42 -38.85
C ILE A 3 4.05 3.10 -39.00
N ALA A 4 4.26 2.16 -38.07
CA ALA A 4 3.63 0.86 -38.06
C ALA A 4 2.26 0.90 -37.39
N ASP A 5 1.29 0.18 -37.96
CA ASP A 5 -0.04 0.00 -37.37
C ASP A 5 -0.06 -1.05 -36.25
N ARG A 6 1.02 -1.84 -36.11
CA ARG A 6 1.17 -2.93 -35.12
C ARG A 6 2.62 -3.05 -34.66
N ILE A 7 2.81 -3.55 -33.43
CA ILE A 7 4.16 -3.86 -32.91
C ILE A 7 4.49 -5.32 -33.26
N THR A 8 5.51 -5.52 -34.09
CA THR A 8 5.94 -6.85 -34.53
C THR A 8 7.38 -7.17 -34.16
N GLN A 9 8.24 -6.16 -34.11
CA GLN A 9 9.67 -6.33 -33.88
C GLN A 9 10.32 -5.08 -33.28
N GLN A 10 11.58 -5.23 -32.87
CA GLN A 10 12.43 -4.11 -32.49
C GLN A 10 12.64 -3.17 -33.69
N GLY A 11 12.61 -1.86 -33.41
CA GLY A 11 12.77 -0.79 -34.41
C GLY A 11 11.45 -0.30 -35.01
N ASP A 12 10.32 -0.98 -34.77
CA ASP A 12 9.01 -0.49 -35.21
C ASP A 12 8.72 0.87 -34.57
N ARG A 13 8.12 1.79 -35.35
CA ARG A 13 7.74 3.13 -34.87
C ARG A 13 6.23 3.23 -34.81
N VAL A 14 5.68 3.55 -33.64
CA VAL A 14 4.24 3.61 -33.40
C VAL A 14 3.85 4.96 -32.82
N THR A 15 2.65 5.44 -33.18
CA THR A 15 2.09 6.66 -32.57
C THR A 15 1.34 6.27 -31.31
N LEU A 16 1.72 6.84 -30.17
CA LEU A 16 1.17 6.52 -28.85
C LEU A 16 0.61 7.77 -28.18
N SER A 17 -0.50 7.60 -27.46
CA SER A 17 -0.98 8.56 -26.47
C SER A 17 -0.59 8.06 -25.08
N LEU A 18 0.20 8.83 -24.37
CA LEU A 18 0.77 8.45 -23.08
C LEU A 18 -0.22 8.76 -21.95
N THR A 19 -0.50 7.81 -21.07
CA THR A 19 -1.62 7.89 -20.12
C THR A 19 -1.19 8.00 -18.66
N SER A 20 -0.13 7.30 -18.25
CA SER A 20 0.28 7.24 -16.85
C SER A 20 1.80 7.02 -16.71
N TRP A 21 2.31 7.15 -15.48
CA TRP A 21 3.69 6.82 -15.18
C TRP A 21 3.84 5.34 -14.82
N GLY A 22 4.87 4.71 -15.38
CA GLY A 22 5.35 3.39 -14.98
C GLY A 22 6.22 3.44 -13.73
N ARG A 23 6.61 2.24 -13.28
CA ARG A 23 7.38 2.06 -12.04
C ARG A 23 8.73 2.78 -12.08
N LEU A 24 9.44 2.75 -13.21
CA LEU A 24 10.81 3.26 -13.33
C LEU A 24 10.87 4.64 -13.99
N GLY A 25 9.78 5.38 -13.98
CA GLY A 25 9.72 6.75 -14.51
C GLY A 25 9.54 6.87 -16.01
N GLU A 26 9.37 5.76 -16.73
CA GLU A 26 8.86 5.78 -18.11
C GLU A 26 7.35 6.08 -18.13
N ALA A 27 6.86 6.67 -19.21
CA ALA A 27 5.42 6.83 -19.43
C ALA A 27 4.81 5.52 -19.98
N MET A 28 3.52 5.31 -19.77
CA MET A 28 2.80 4.12 -20.24
C MET A 28 1.78 4.47 -21.31
N ALA A 29 1.53 3.53 -22.22
CA ALA A 29 0.43 3.54 -23.17
C ALA A 29 -0.06 2.11 -23.39
N ASP A 30 -1.33 1.96 -23.75
CA ASP A 30 -1.85 0.72 -24.34
C ASP A 30 -1.80 0.84 -25.86
N PHE A 31 -1.29 -0.19 -26.54
CA PHE A 31 -1.26 -0.25 -28.00
C PHE A 31 -1.31 -1.69 -28.51
N ASP A 32 -2.28 -1.98 -29.39
CA ASP A 32 -2.51 -3.33 -29.94
C ASP A 32 -2.57 -4.41 -28.84
N GLY A 33 -3.20 -4.10 -27.70
CA GLY A 33 -3.32 -4.99 -26.54
C GLY A 33 -2.02 -5.24 -25.77
N HIS A 34 -1.01 -4.39 -25.93
CA HIS A 34 0.24 -4.44 -25.19
C HIS A 34 0.41 -3.21 -24.28
N ASP A 35 0.86 -3.45 -23.05
CA ASP A 35 1.43 -2.40 -22.21
C ASP A 35 2.77 -1.94 -22.80
N VAL A 36 2.85 -0.69 -23.21
CA VAL A 36 4.05 -0.07 -23.78
C VAL A 36 4.64 0.93 -22.79
N PHE A 37 5.88 0.66 -22.39
CA PHE A 37 6.70 1.48 -21.50
C PHE A 37 7.63 2.38 -22.32
N VAL A 38 7.38 3.68 -22.30
CA VAL A 38 7.99 4.67 -23.20
C VAL A 38 8.95 5.58 -22.44
N ALA A 39 10.25 5.35 -22.60
CA ALA A 39 11.30 6.22 -22.05
C ALA A 39 11.30 7.59 -22.76
N GLY A 40 11.47 8.67 -21.99
CA GLY A 40 11.49 10.04 -22.52
C GLY A 40 10.12 10.65 -22.80
N GLY A 41 9.02 9.94 -22.50
CA GLY A 41 7.65 10.45 -22.60
C GLY A 41 7.14 11.09 -21.31
N ILE A 42 6.09 11.89 -21.41
CA ILE A 42 5.33 12.45 -20.27
C ILE A 42 3.86 12.07 -20.45
N PRO A 43 3.15 11.59 -19.41
CA PRO A 43 1.71 11.36 -19.48
C PRO A 43 0.95 12.60 -19.97
N GLY A 44 -0.04 12.39 -20.82
CA GLY A 44 -0.78 13.44 -21.53
C GLY A 44 -0.20 13.81 -22.90
N GLU A 45 0.99 13.32 -23.26
CA GLU A 45 1.57 13.59 -24.57
C GLU A 45 1.12 12.61 -25.64
N ARG A 46 1.22 13.07 -26.89
CA ARG A 46 1.14 12.22 -28.07
C ARG A 46 2.50 12.19 -28.76
N VAL A 47 3.04 11.00 -28.97
CA VAL A 47 4.43 10.79 -29.42
C VAL A 47 4.53 9.75 -30.51
N VAL A 48 5.58 9.82 -31.31
CA VAL A 48 6.08 8.67 -32.06
C VAL A 48 7.15 8.01 -31.20
N ALA A 49 6.93 6.73 -30.86
CA ALA A 49 7.84 5.93 -30.08
C ALA A 49 8.45 4.82 -30.94
N GLU A 50 9.76 4.59 -30.78
CA GLU A 50 10.48 3.49 -31.41
C GLU A 50 10.62 2.33 -30.43
N VAL A 51 10.21 1.14 -30.85
CA VAL A 51 10.26 -0.09 -30.05
C VAL A 51 11.72 -0.49 -29.83
N VAL A 52 12.16 -0.44 -28.58
CA VAL A 52 13.52 -0.85 -28.16
C VAL A 52 13.56 -2.35 -27.96
N LYS A 53 12.53 -2.93 -27.34
CA LYS A 53 12.49 -4.37 -27.03
C LYS A 53 11.06 -4.86 -26.81
N VAL A 54 10.74 -6.01 -27.41
CA VAL A 54 9.48 -6.72 -27.17
C VAL A 54 9.72 -7.80 -26.11
N HIS A 55 9.02 -7.68 -24.98
CA HIS A 55 9.02 -8.70 -23.93
C HIS A 55 7.75 -9.55 -24.03
N ARG A 56 7.72 -10.68 -23.30
CA ARG A 56 6.57 -11.59 -23.31
C ARG A 56 5.27 -10.93 -22.81
N LYS A 57 5.36 -9.94 -21.93
CA LYS A 57 4.20 -9.31 -21.25
C LYS A 57 4.03 -7.82 -21.54
N TYR A 58 5.05 -7.17 -22.10
CA TYR A 58 5.06 -5.72 -22.30
C TYR A 58 6.08 -5.36 -23.39
N VAL A 59 6.07 -4.11 -23.82
CA VAL A 59 7.01 -3.56 -24.80
C VAL A 59 7.77 -2.39 -24.18
N SER A 60 9.08 -2.36 -24.37
CA SER A 60 9.91 -1.18 -24.05
C SER A 60 10.10 -0.36 -25.33
N ALA A 61 9.83 0.93 -25.27
CA ALA A 61 10.00 1.88 -26.35
C ALA A 61 10.67 3.18 -25.87
N LYS A 62 11.12 4.00 -26.81
CA LYS A 62 11.64 5.35 -26.52
C LYS A 62 11.01 6.39 -27.43
N VAL A 63 10.76 7.58 -26.91
CA VAL A 63 10.28 8.70 -27.73
C VAL A 63 11.33 9.06 -28.78
N VAL A 64 10.92 9.16 -30.03
CA VAL A 64 11.74 9.68 -31.14
C VAL A 64 11.20 10.98 -31.72
N GLU A 65 9.91 11.25 -31.54
CA GLU A 65 9.26 12.50 -31.94
C GLU A 65 8.11 12.81 -30.99
N VAL A 66 7.94 14.07 -30.62
CA VAL A 66 6.81 14.55 -29.82
C VAL A 66 5.85 15.29 -30.75
N LEU A 67 4.63 14.75 -30.90
CA LEU A 67 3.61 15.33 -31.77
C LEU A 67 2.79 16.39 -31.01
N GLU A 68 2.44 16.10 -29.76
CA GLU A 68 1.73 16.99 -28.85
C GLU A 68 2.46 16.95 -27.50
N ALA A 69 3.17 18.04 -27.19
CA ALA A 69 4.04 18.14 -26.02
C ALA A 69 3.25 18.57 -24.76
N SER A 70 3.67 18.05 -23.61
CA SER A 70 3.22 18.55 -22.32
C SER A 70 3.75 19.97 -22.08
N ALA A 71 3.00 20.79 -21.37
CA ALA A 71 3.45 22.11 -20.92
C ALA A 71 4.68 22.03 -20.00
N ASP A 72 4.88 20.89 -19.35
CA ASP A 72 6.01 20.64 -18.45
C ASP A 72 7.24 20.05 -19.17
N ARG A 73 7.19 19.86 -20.50
CA ARG A 73 8.34 19.34 -21.25
C ARG A 73 9.45 20.39 -21.32
N VAL A 74 10.67 19.97 -21.02
CA VAL A 74 11.90 20.76 -21.19
C VAL A 74 12.92 19.98 -22.02
N GLU A 75 13.88 20.70 -22.61
CA GLU A 75 14.99 20.06 -23.31
C GLU A 75 16.00 19.50 -22.30
N PRO A 76 16.33 18.20 -22.34
CA PRO A 76 17.34 17.61 -21.47
C PRO A 76 18.72 18.24 -21.69
N PRO A 77 19.35 18.82 -20.65
CA PRO A 77 20.65 19.48 -20.83
C PRO A 77 21.82 18.50 -20.97
N CYS A 78 21.66 17.23 -20.55
CA CYS A 78 22.73 16.23 -20.63
C CYS A 78 22.85 15.66 -22.05
N PRO A 79 24.03 15.72 -22.69
CA PRO A 79 24.22 15.18 -24.04
C PRO A 79 24.14 13.66 -24.11
N TYR A 80 24.20 12.98 -22.96
CA TYR A 80 24.09 11.53 -22.85
C TYR A 80 22.67 11.07 -22.52
N TYR A 81 21.69 11.97 -22.37
CA TYR A 81 20.34 11.61 -21.97
C TYR A 81 19.69 10.65 -22.99
N GLY A 82 18.99 9.62 -22.50
CA GLY A 82 18.39 8.55 -23.33
C GLY A 82 19.35 7.40 -23.66
N GLU A 83 20.60 7.70 -24.02
CA GLU A 83 21.64 6.68 -24.20
C GLU A 83 22.18 6.20 -22.84
N CYS A 84 22.51 7.13 -21.95
CA CYS A 84 22.73 6.88 -20.53
C CYS A 84 21.38 6.83 -19.81
N THR A 85 21.08 5.69 -19.19
CA THR A 85 19.82 5.47 -18.44
C THR A 85 19.92 5.84 -16.97
N GLY A 86 20.92 6.66 -16.59
CA GLY A 86 21.12 7.11 -15.20
C GLY A 86 20.09 8.12 -14.72
N CYS A 87 19.56 8.95 -15.64
CA CYS A 87 18.48 9.90 -15.40
C CYS A 87 17.24 9.45 -16.18
N GLN A 88 16.04 9.71 -15.65
CA GLN A 88 14.77 9.32 -16.30
C GLN A 88 13.89 10.51 -16.63
N TRP A 89 14.12 11.68 -16.03
CA TRP A 89 13.20 12.83 -16.09
C TRP A 89 13.88 14.17 -16.44
N GLN A 90 15.04 14.17 -17.09
CA GLN A 90 15.63 15.45 -17.53
C GLN A 90 14.79 16.19 -18.57
N HIS A 91 13.82 15.51 -19.21
CA HIS A 91 12.85 16.12 -20.13
C HIS A 91 11.60 16.68 -19.43
N LEU A 92 11.50 16.53 -18.10
CA LEU A 92 10.36 16.99 -17.30
C LEU A 92 10.80 18.17 -16.42
N ALA A 93 10.07 19.28 -16.47
CA ALA A 93 10.31 20.45 -15.65
C ALA A 93 10.40 20.09 -14.16
N TYR A 94 11.32 20.72 -13.42
CA TYR A 94 11.60 20.32 -12.05
C TYR A 94 10.38 20.40 -11.12
N SER A 95 9.55 21.43 -11.25
CA SER A 95 8.28 21.55 -10.51
C SER A 95 7.34 20.36 -10.77
N ALA A 96 7.29 19.88 -12.01
CA ALA A 96 6.49 18.71 -12.36
C ALA A 96 7.11 17.41 -11.84
N GLN A 97 8.44 17.30 -11.78
CA GLN A 97 9.11 16.16 -11.10
C GLN A 97 8.67 16.07 -9.64
N LEU A 98 8.68 17.19 -8.89
CA LEU A 98 8.25 17.21 -7.49
C LEU A 98 6.79 16.80 -7.33
N LYS A 99 5.90 17.35 -8.16
CA LYS A 99 4.48 16.98 -8.16
C LYS A 99 4.28 15.48 -8.42
N THR A 100 4.93 14.95 -9.46
CA THR A 100 4.86 13.54 -9.81
C THR A 100 5.44 12.64 -8.71
N LYS A 101 6.52 13.05 -8.02
CA LYS A 101 7.06 12.29 -6.88
C LYS A 101 6.04 12.21 -5.75
N ARG A 102 5.40 13.32 -5.39
CA ARG A 102 4.34 13.34 -4.37
C ARG A 102 3.19 12.40 -4.75
N GLU A 103 2.71 12.48 -5.98
CA GLU A 103 1.63 11.61 -6.49
C GLU A 103 2.02 10.13 -6.45
N LYS A 104 3.25 9.77 -6.83
CA LYS A 104 3.74 8.38 -6.75
C LYS A 104 3.79 7.85 -5.32
N VAL A 105 4.15 8.70 -4.35
CA VAL A 105 4.13 8.31 -2.93
C VAL A 105 2.69 8.09 -2.47
N ALA A 106 1.78 9.02 -2.77
CA ALA A 106 0.38 8.89 -2.41
C ALA A 106 -0.28 7.63 -3.01
N ASP A 107 -0.05 7.36 -4.30
CA ASP A 107 -0.55 6.14 -4.98
C ASP A 107 -0.04 4.86 -4.30
N ALA A 108 1.26 4.80 -3.99
CA ALA A 108 1.84 3.64 -3.34
C ALA A 108 1.22 3.40 -1.96
N LEU A 109 1.03 4.46 -1.16
CA LEU A 109 0.42 4.38 0.17
C LEU A 109 -1.05 3.94 0.10
N GLN A 110 -1.82 4.43 -0.87
CA GLN A 110 -3.22 4.02 -1.07
C GLN A 110 -3.31 2.56 -1.53
N ARG A 111 -2.57 2.19 -2.58
CA ARG A 111 -2.72 0.90 -3.26
C ARG A 111 -2.06 -0.26 -2.53
N VAL A 112 -0.94 -0.02 -1.85
CA VAL A 112 -0.15 -1.07 -1.17
C VAL A 112 -0.33 -1.00 0.34
N GLY A 113 -0.48 0.21 0.88
CA GLY A 113 -0.64 0.45 2.31
C GLY A 113 -2.09 0.34 2.80
N ASP A 114 -3.07 0.32 1.90
CA ASP A 114 -4.51 0.42 2.19
C ASP A 114 -4.85 1.66 3.03
N LEU A 115 -4.07 2.74 2.88
CA LEU A 115 -4.28 4.00 3.58
C LEU A 115 -5.22 4.88 2.76
N VAL A 116 -6.42 5.12 3.29
CA VAL A 116 -7.39 6.07 2.69
C VAL A 116 -6.88 7.48 2.94
N ASP A 117 -6.74 8.27 1.87
CA ASP A 117 -6.25 9.67 1.89
C ASP A 117 -4.95 9.86 2.71
N PRO A 118 -3.82 9.25 2.30
CA PRO A 118 -2.60 9.25 3.09
C PRO A 118 -2.03 10.68 3.22
N PRO A 119 -1.55 11.09 4.41
CA PRO A 119 -1.06 12.43 4.68
C PRO A 119 0.33 12.67 4.10
N VAL A 120 0.44 12.77 2.77
CA VAL A 120 1.70 13.05 2.07
C VAL A 120 1.86 14.56 1.91
N SER A 121 2.95 15.16 2.41
CA SER A 121 3.24 16.58 2.17
C SER A 121 3.93 16.85 0.84
N ASP A 122 4.22 18.13 0.57
CA ASP A 122 5.01 18.52 -0.59
C ASP A 122 6.42 17.96 -0.51
N VAL A 123 6.97 17.61 -1.68
CA VAL A 123 8.35 17.12 -1.77
C VAL A 123 9.31 18.25 -1.43
N ASP A 124 10.16 18.03 -0.43
CA ASP A 124 11.25 18.95 -0.11
C ASP A 124 12.25 18.97 -1.29
N PRO A 125 12.39 20.09 -2.01
CA PRO A 125 13.24 20.16 -3.18
C PRO A 125 14.71 20.03 -2.80
N SER A 126 15.48 19.43 -3.70
CA SER A 126 16.94 19.44 -3.57
C SER A 126 17.48 20.85 -3.78
N PRO A 127 18.43 21.31 -2.95
CA PRO A 127 19.09 22.60 -3.18
C PRO A 127 19.77 22.65 -4.56
N ASP A 128 20.33 21.51 -4.98
CA ASP A 128 21.05 21.34 -6.23
C ASP A 128 20.37 20.27 -7.11
N GLN A 129 19.79 20.70 -8.22
CA GLN A 129 19.18 19.78 -9.21
C GLN A 129 20.23 18.97 -10.01
N TYR A 130 21.48 19.44 -10.00
CA TYR A 130 22.65 18.90 -10.69
C TYR A 130 23.87 19.11 -9.79
N GLY A 131 24.91 18.28 -9.92
CA GLY A 131 26.12 18.41 -9.11
C GLY A 131 26.01 17.94 -7.66
N TYR A 132 24.85 17.40 -7.26
CA TYR A 132 24.61 16.95 -5.88
C TYR A 132 25.29 15.61 -5.56
N ARG A 133 25.52 14.75 -6.57
CA ARG A 133 25.89 13.34 -6.36
C ARG A 133 27.38 13.18 -6.08
N ASN A 134 27.73 12.81 -4.85
CA ASN A 134 29.12 12.65 -4.39
C ASN A 134 29.74 11.26 -4.67
N HIS A 135 28.96 10.29 -5.17
CA HIS A 135 29.41 8.91 -5.39
C HIS A 135 28.92 8.33 -6.72
N ALA A 136 29.84 7.70 -7.45
CA ALA A 136 29.54 6.92 -8.64
C ALA A 136 30.32 5.61 -8.70
N ARG A 137 29.71 4.58 -9.28
CA ARG A 137 30.37 3.34 -9.66
C ARG A 137 30.31 3.20 -11.18
N PHE A 138 31.46 3.36 -11.82
CA PHE A 138 31.62 3.29 -13.25
C PHE A 138 31.88 1.86 -13.72
N THR A 139 31.34 1.54 -14.88
CA THR A 139 31.78 0.40 -15.67
C THR A 139 32.94 0.84 -16.54
N ILE A 140 33.91 -0.06 -16.75
CA ILE A 140 35.06 0.19 -17.61
C ILE A 140 34.98 -0.73 -18.83
N ASN A 141 35.17 -0.15 -20.01
CA ASN A 141 35.24 -0.92 -21.27
C ASN A 141 36.65 -1.50 -21.48
N ARG A 142 36.86 -2.23 -22.59
CA ARG A 142 38.15 -2.86 -22.90
C ARG A 142 39.29 -1.86 -23.14
N ASP A 143 38.97 -0.64 -23.51
CA ASP A 143 39.93 0.43 -23.80
C ASP A 143 40.26 1.26 -22.55
N GLY A 144 39.71 0.89 -21.39
CA GLY A 144 39.93 1.61 -20.13
C GLY A 144 39.02 2.82 -19.93
N ALA A 145 38.05 3.07 -20.83
CA ALA A 145 37.10 4.17 -20.71
C ALA A 145 36.04 3.89 -19.63
N LEU A 146 35.74 4.90 -18.83
CA LEU A 146 34.73 4.92 -17.79
C LEU A 146 33.39 5.38 -18.36
N GLY A 147 32.34 4.72 -17.91
CA GLY A 147 30.98 5.01 -18.34
C GLY A 147 29.94 4.17 -17.63
N PHE A 148 28.77 4.08 -18.24
CA PHE A 148 27.66 3.27 -17.76
C PHE A 148 27.19 2.30 -18.83
N VAL A 149 26.42 1.30 -18.42
CA VAL A 149 25.76 0.37 -19.34
C VAL A 149 24.29 0.76 -19.42
N ASN A 150 23.80 1.03 -20.63
CA ASN A 150 22.39 1.29 -20.86
C ASN A 150 21.56 0.08 -20.40
N ARG A 151 20.55 0.32 -19.57
CA ARG A 151 19.74 -0.74 -18.94
C ARG A 151 19.02 -1.63 -19.95
N GLU A 152 18.55 -1.06 -21.05
CA GLU A 152 17.72 -1.71 -22.04
C GLU A 152 18.57 -2.37 -23.13
N THR A 153 19.47 -1.60 -23.75
CA THR A 153 20.28 -2.06 -24.90
C THR A 153 21.53 -2.83 -24.46
N ARG A 154 21.92 -2.71 -23.18
CA ARG A 154 23.17 -3.27 -22.61
C ARG A 154 24.44 -2.76 -23.28
N GLN A 155 24.35 -1.66 -24.03
CA GLN A 155 25.50 -1.02 -24.65
C GLN A 155 26.23 -0.14 -23.63
N PHE A 156 27.56 -0.11 -23.76
CA PHE A 156 28.40 0.78 -22.99
C PHE A 156 28.30 2.21 -23.53
N VAL A 157 28.12 3.16 -22.62
CA VAL A 157 28.05 4.60 -22.90
C VAL A 157 29.19 5.27 -22.14
N ARG A 158 30.18 5.77 -22.89
CA ARG A 158 31.25 6.59 -22.34
C ARG A 158 30.67 7.87 -21.75
N ILE A 159 31.13 8.24 -20.56
CA ILE A 159 30.75 9.49 -19.90
C ILE A 159 32.01 10.30 -19.63
N ASP A 160 32.11 11.49 -20.21
CA ASP A 160 33.21 12.41 -19.93
C ASP A 160 32.85 13.42 -18.83
N LYS A 161 31.56 13.75 -18.70
CA LYS A 161 31.02 14.58 -17.62
C LYS A 161 29.58 14.20 -17.31
N CYS A 162 29.26 13.88 -16.06
CA CYS A 162 27.89 13.63 -15.62
C CYS A 162 27.34 14.87 -14.90
N LEU A 163 26.20 15.41 -15.37
CA LEU A 163 25.59 16.60 -14.76
C LEU A 163 25.08 16.34 -13.34
N LEU A 164 24.73 15.11 -12.96
CA LEU A 164 24.32 14.82 -11.58
C LEU A 164 25.50 14.82 -10.60
N MET A 165 26.72 14.57 -11.09
CA MET A 165 27.87 14.34 -10.23
C MET A 165 28.52 15.65 -9.78
N HIS A 166 28.93 15.67 -8.51
CA HIS A 166 29.73 16.75 -7.96
C HIS A 166 31.04 16.92 -8.76
N GLU A 167 31.56 18.16 -8.80
CA GLU A 167 32.74 18.48 -9.62
C GLU A 167 33.98 17.68 -9.20
N GLY A 168 34.10 17.30 -7.92
CA GLY A 168 35.17 16.40 -7.45
C GLY A 168 35.14 15.02 -8.13
N VAL A 169 33.94 14.45 -8.32
CA VAL A 169 33.78 13.18 -9.06
C VAL A 169 34.08 13.36 -10.54
N ASN A 170 33.57 14.43 -11.17
CA ASN A 170 33.81 14.70 -12.58
C ASN A 170 35.30 15.00 -12.87
N SER A 171 36.02 15.64 -11.96
CA SER A 171 37.45 15.89 -12.07
C SER A 171 38.25 14.59 -12.07
N LEU A 172 37.94 13.69 -11.14
CA LEU A 172 38.56 12.36 -11.07
C LEU A 172 38.18 11.48 -12.27
N LEU A 173 36.93 11.52 -12.72
CA LEU A 173 36.48 10.85 -13.94
C LEU A 173 37.32 11.27 -15.14
N LYS A 174 37.53 12.57 -15.33
CA LYS A 174 38.34 13.11 -16.42
C LYS A 174 39.79 12.65 -16.37
N GLU A 175 40.38 12.58 -15.18
CA GLU A 175 41.77 12.16 -15.00
C GLU A 175 41.97 10.65 -15.20
N LEU A 176 40.99 9.84 -14.80
CA LEU A 176 41.04 8.38 -14.89
C LEU A 176 40.62 7.85 -16.27
N GLN A 177 39.97 8.68 -17.07
CA GLN A 177 39.42 8.30 -18.36
C GLN A 177 40.46 7.64 -19.25
N ASP A 178 40.08 6.51 -19.88
CA ASP A 178 40.92 5.71 -20.79
C ASP A 178 42.11 4.98 -20.14
N HIS A 179 42.36 5.17 -18.83
CA HIS A 179 43.55 4.61 -18.15
C HIS A 179 43.21 3.44 -17.21
N CYS A 180 41.96 2.98 -17.16
CA CYS A 180 41.49 2.02 -16.16
C CYS A 180 41.29 0.57 -16.65
N GLY A 181 41.88 0.19 -17.80
CA GLY A 181 41.64 -1.11 -18.46
C GLY A 181 42.02 -2.37 -17.66
N GLU A 182 42.69 -2.23 -16.52
CA GLU A 182 43.06 -3.32 -15.61
C GLU A 182 41.94 -3.77 -14.65
N THR A 183 40.82 -3.03 -14.60
CA THR A 183 39.60 -3.43 -13.86
C THR A 183 38.36 -3.23 -14.72
N THR A 184 37.26 -3.89 -14.36
CA THR A 184 35.96 -3.77 -15.06
C THR A 184 35.01 -2.80 -14.36
N GLN A 185 35.32 -2.40 -13.12
CA GLN A 185 34.51 -1.55 -12.27
C GLN A 185 35.41 -0.65 -11.42
N LEU A 186 35.01 0.60 -11.27
CA LEU A 186 35.71 1.58 -10.46
C LEU A 186 34.71 2.48 -9.73
N SER A 187 34.91 2.67 -8.43
CA SER A 187 34.12 3.55 -7.57
C SER A 187 34.88 4.84 -7.32
N ILE A 188 34.22 5.97 -7.54
CA ILE A 188 34.71 7.31 -7.20
C ILE A 188 33.76 7.93 -6.18
N ARG A 189 34.30 8.32 -5.03
CA ARG A 189 33.63 9.19 -4.05
C ARG A 189 34.43 10.48 -3.93
N ALA A 190 33.75 11.61 -3.87
CA ALA A 190 34.37 12.90 -3.61
C ALA A 190 33.49 13.73 -2.70
N GLY A 191 34.01 14.14 -1.55
CA GLY A 191 33.30 14.96 -0.59
C GLY A 191 32.95 16.32 -1.20
N LYS A 192 31.68 16.69 -1.13
CA LYS A 192 31.14 17.99 -1.54
C LYS A 192 31.75 19.11 -0.70
N TYR A 193 31.89 18.91 0.61
CA TYR A 193 32.32 19.95 1.54
C TYR A 193 33.73 19.73 2.09
N SER A 194 34.18 18.48 2.26
CA SER A 194 35.54 18.19 2.73
C SER A 194 36.61 18.37 1.64
N GLY A 195 36.23 18.19 0.37
CA GLY A 195 37.17 18.08 -0.75
C GLY A 195 38.01 16.79 -0.77
N ASP A 196 37.83 15.90 0.21
CA ASP A 196 38.50 14.60 0.25
C ASP A 196 37.86 13.62 -0.74
N PHE A 197 38.58 12.58 -1.13
CA PHE A 197 38.10 11.65 -2.15
C PHE A 197 38.63 10.24 -1.97
N LEU A 198 37.96 9.29 -2.63
CA LEU A 198 38.34 7.90 -2.69
C LEU A 198 38.10 7.34 -4.09
N VAL A 199 39.10 6.65 -4.60
CA VAL A 199 39.03 5.87 -5.83
C VAL A 199 39.36 4.41 -5.50
N GLN A 200 38.47 3.48 -5.86
CA GLN A 200 38.63 2.04 -5.62
C GLN A 200 38.28 1.24 -6.89
N PRO A 201 39.05 0.21 -7.28
CA PRO A 201 40.20 -0.37 -6.58
C PRO A 201 41.50 0.45 -6.69
N TYR A 202 42.59 -0.07 -6.11
CA TYR A 202 43.95 0.41 -6.37
C TYR A 202 44.33 0.16 -7.83
N MET A 203 44.97 1.15 -8.46
CA MET A 203 45.37 1.14 -9.86
C MET A 203 46.89 1.36 -9.98
N VAL A 204 47.53 0.69 -10.95
CA VAL A 204 48.99 0.75 -11.20
C VAL A 204 49.37 1.41 -12.53
N HIS A 205 48.39 1.81 -13.35
CA HIS A 205 48.64 2.44 -14.64
C HIS A 205 49.50 3.72 -14.48
N PRO A 206 50.61 3.87 -15.22
CA PRO A 206 51.58 4.95 -14.99
C PRO A 206 51.03 6.35 -15.29
N ASP A 207 50.01 6.45 -16.14
CA ASP A 207 49.37 7.72 -16.51
C ASP A 207 48.21 8.11 -15.57
N ILE A 208 47.98 7.38 -14.48
CA ILE A 208 47.05 7.79 -13.41
C ILE A 208 47.83 8.63 -12.39
N GLY A 209 47.56 9.94 -12.36
CA GLY A 209 48.23 10.91 -11.49
C GLY A 209 47.65 10.99 -10.07
N VAL A 210 46.42 10.52 -9.87
CA VAL A 210 45.71 10.52 -8.59
C VAL A 210 46.01 9.29 -7.75
N THR A 211 45.93 9.47 -6.43
CA THR A 211 45.97 8.35 -5.51
C THR A 211 44.71 7.50 -5.67
N THR A 212 44.89 6.19 -5.78
CA THR A 212 43.83 5.19 -5.84
C THR A 212 44.03 4.14 -4.75
N GLY A 213 43.01 3.33 -4.49
CA GLY A 213 43.05 2.30 -3.45
C GLY A 213 42.87 2.83 -2.02
N GLN A 214 42.42 4.07 -1.83
CA GLN A 214 42.12 4.61 -0.50
C GLN A 214 41.06 3.74 0.18
N LYS A 215 41.28 3.34 1.44
CA LYS A 215 40.31 2.50 2.16
C LYS A 215 39.10 3.28 2.67
N ARG A 216 39.22 4.60 2.79
CA ARG A 216 38.26 5.53 3.38
C ARG A 216 38.48 6.95 2.84
N TYR A 217 37.43 7.77 2.89
CA TYR A 217 37.48 9.23 2.69
C TYR A 217 36.64 9.91 3.77
N THR A 218 36.75 11.22 3.88
CA THR A 218 35.93 12.04 4.76
C THR A 218 34.96 12.90 3.95
N GLU A 219 33.77 13.15 4.48
CA GLU A 219 32.81 14.15 3.99
C GLU A 219 32.30 14.98 5.16
N SER A 220 31.98 16.25 4.94
CA SER A 220 31.36 17.09 5.99
C SER A 220 29.84 17.16 5.79
N VAL A 221 29.07 16.92 6.84
CA VAL A 221 27.60 16.98 6.84
C VAL A 221 27.16 17.80 8.04
N ASP A 222 26.51 18.94 7.78
CA ASP A 222 26.10 19.91 8.81
C ASP A 222 27.23 20.29 9.79
N GLY A 223 28.43 20.52 9.25
CA GLY A 223 29.63 20.88 10.02
C GLY A 223 30.29 19.73 10.80
N LYS A 224 29.82 18.49 10.62
CA LYS A 224 30.43 17.29 11.22
C LYS A 224 31.13 16.46 10.16
N ASP A 225 32.33 15.99 10.49
CA ASP A 225 33.12 15.17 9.58
C ASP A 225 32.79 13.67 9.74
N PHE A 226 32.40 13.06 8.64
CA PHE A 226 32.11 11.64 8.51
C PHE A 226 33.23 10.96 7.73
N LEU A 227 34.01 10.15 8.43
CA LEU A 227 34.84 9.13 7.83
C LEU A 227 33.95 8.01 7.30
N VAL A 228 34.17 7.62 6.04
CA VAL A 228 33.40 6.59 5.36
C VAL A 228 34.37 5.63 4.68
N SER A 229 34.37 4.37 5.12
CA SER A 229 35.12 3.31 4.47
C SER A 229 34.50 2.95 3.12
N SER A 230 35.32 2.47 2.17
CA SER A 230 34.89 2.11 0.82
C SER A 230 33.62 1.22 0.74
N PRO A 231 33.47 0.15 1.55
CA PRO A 231 32.28 -0.70 1.48
C PRO A 231 31.06 -0.11 2.21
N SER A 232 31.25 0.92 3.05
CA SER A 232 30.19 1.50 3.87
C SER A 232 29.24 2.33 3.00
N PHE A 233 27.93 2.21 3.28
CA PHE A 233 26.93 3.06 2.66
C PHE A 233 27.04 4.50 3.19
N PHE A 234 26.78 5.47 2.32
CA PHE A 234 26.69 6.88 2.69
C PHE A 234 25.76 7.60 1.71
N GLN A 235 25.05 8.60 2.22
CA GLN A 235 24.07 9.33 1.42
C GLN A 235 24.77 10.09 0.28
N VAL A 236 24.23 9.96 -0.94
CA VAL A 236 24.86 10.53 -2.13
C VAL A 236 24.57 12.02 -2.32
N ASN A 237 23.56 12.52 -1.61
CA ASN A 237 23.16 13.92 -1.56
C ASN A 237 23.12 14.35 -0.09
N VAL A 238 24.22 14.93 0.38
CA VAL A 238 24.42 15.23 1.81
C VAL A 238 23.46 16.30 2.33
N ASP A 239 23.06 17.26 1.50
CA ASP A 239 22.14 18.31 1.92
C ASP A 239 20.73 17.76 2.17
N GLN A 240 20.30 16.81 1.34
CA GLN A 240 19.03 16.11 1.53
C GLN A 240 19.10 15.12 2.71
N ALA A 241 20.27 14.58 3.05
CA ALA A 241 20.44 13.82 4.28
C ALA A 241 20.24 14.70 5.53
N VAL A 242 20.76 15.94 5.51
CA VAL A 242 20.50 16.94 6.57
C VAL A 242 19.02 17.32 6.61
N ALA A 243 18.39 17.52 5.45
CA ALA A 243 16.96 17.81 5.38
C ALA A 243 16.11 16.67 6.00
N ALA A 244 16.42 15.41 5.68
CA ALA A 244 15.75 14.26 6.28
C ALA A 244 15.93 14.21 7.80
N ALA A 245 17.14 14.46 8.31
CA ALA A 245 17.39 14.52 9.75
C ALA A 245 16.61 15.69 10.41
N ASN A 246 16.49 16.84 9.75
CA ASN A 246 15.69 17.96 10.23
C ASN A 246 14.20 17.60 10.28
N VAL A 247 13.67 16.89 9.28
CA VAL A 247 12.28 16.40 9.30
C VAL A 247 12.06 15.50 10.53
N VAL A 248 12.95 14.53 10.77
CA VAL A 248 12.87 13.67 11.96
C VAL A 248 12.91 14.51 13.25
N ARG A 249 13.89 15.42 13.36
CA ARG A 249 14.06 16.27 14.55
C ARG A 249 12.82 17.12 14.84
N ASP A 250 12.38 17.87 13.84
CA ASP A 250 11.40 18.94 14.00
C ASP A 250 9.98 18.37 14.14
N ARG A 251 9.64 17.37 13.32
CA ARG A 251 8.27 16.87 13.24
C ARG A 251 7.96 15.79 14.29
N LEU A 252 8.96 15.02 14.74
CA LEU A 252 8.82 14.19 15.96
C LEU A 252 9.09 14.97 17.26
N GLN A 253 9.40 16.26 17.15
CA GLN A 253 9.61 17.16 18.29
C GLN A 253 10.64 16.59 19.29
N LEU A 254 11.83 16.23 18.80
CA LEU A 254 12.87 15.65 19.64
C LEU A 254 13.25 16.60 20.78
N GLY A 255 13.34 16.04 21.99
CA GLY A 255 13.64 16.77 23.21
C GLY A 255 14.86 16.22 23.95
N PRO A 256 15.48 17.04 24.82
CA PRO A 256 16.73 16.69 25.51
C PRO A 256 16.60 15.53 26.51
N GLU A 257 15.39 15.08 26.81
CA GLU A 257 15.14 13.91 27.67
C GLU A 257 14.95 12.61 26.87
N ASP A 258 14.79 12.69 25.54
CA ASP A 258 14.48 11.54 24.70
C ASP A 258 15.66 10.57 24.63
N VAL A 259 15.34 9.28 24.71
CA VAL A 259 16.22 8.18 24.28
C VAL A 259 15.84 7.80 22.85
N LEU A 260 16.74 8.06 21.92
CA LEU A 260 16.57 7.74 20.50
C LEU A 260 17.25 6.41 20.17
N LEU A 261 16.59 5.56 19.41
CA LEU A 261 17.21 4.41 18.76
C LEU A 261 17.31 4.66 17.25
N ASP A 262 18.52 4.51 16.70
CA ASP A 262 18.78 4.58 15.26
C ASP A 262 19.08 3.16 14.75
N ALA A 263 18.11 2.54 14.09
CA ALA A 263 18.24 1.21 13.51
C ALA A 263 18.77 1.32 12.08
N TYR A 264 19.69 0.42 11.71
CA TYR A 264 20.39 0.47 10.41
C TYR A 264 21.27 1.73 10.28
N THR A 265 21.94 2.12 11.36
CA THR A 265 22.62 3.43 11.47
C THR A 265 23.73 3.64 10.43
N GLY A 266 24.27 2.57 9.83
CA GLY A 266 25.38 2.63 8.91
C GLY A 266 26.60 3.27 9.55
N VAL A 267 27.10 4.36 8.95
CA VAL A 267 28.23 5.14 9.49
C VAL A 267 27.81 6.19 10.54
N GLY A 268 26.56 6.13 11.02
CA GLY A 268 26.05 6.97 12.10
C GLY A 268 25.36 8.25 11.65
N THR A 269 24.86 8.38 10.42
CA THR A 269 24.37 9.66 9.89
C THR A 269 23.27 10.26 10.76
N PHE A 270 22.15 9.56 10.97
CA PHE A 270 21.06 10.05 11.82
C PHE A 270 21.48 10.10 13.29
N ALA A 271 22.10 9.03 13.82
CA ALA A 271 22.61 8.99 15.18
C ALA A 271 23.46 10.23 15.54
N ILE A 272 24.41 10.60 14.68
CA ILE A 272 25.34 11.72 14.93
C ILE A 272 24.64 13.06 14.74
N LEU A 273 23.81 13.23 13.71
CA LEU A 273 23.10 14.49 13.47
C LEU A 273 22.05 14.78 14.55
N LEU A 274 21.39 13.76 15.08
CA LEU A 274 20.32 13.88 16.07
C LEU A 274 20.82 13.86 17.53
N ALA A 275 22.00 13.29 17.80
CA ALA A 275 22.58 13.22 19.15
C ALA A 275 22.60 14.54 19.95
N PRO A 276 22.85 15.73 19.37
CA PRO A 276 22.85 16.98 20.13
C PRO A 276 21.49 17.37 20.73
N TYR A 277 20.39 16.77 20.25
CA TYR A 277 19.03 17.16 20.62
C TYR A 277 18.37 16.23 21.63
N VAL A 278 19.01 15.10 21.94
CA VAL A 278 18.43 14.02 22.75
C VAL A 278 19.34 13.62 23.90
N LYS A 279 18.79 12.96 24.91
CA LYS A 279 19.53 12.50 26.09
C LYS A 279 20.57 11.47 25.74
N ARG A 280 20.18 10.51 24.91
CA ARG A 280 20.98 9.34 24.53
C ARG A 280 20.53 8.79 23.18
N VAL A 281 21.50 8.32 22.40
CA VAL A 281 21.28 7.59 21.15
C VAL A 281 21.78 6.16 21.29
N ILE A 282 20.97 5.19 20.90
CA ILE A 282 21.34 3.77 20.76
C ILE A 282 21.38 3.48 19.26
N ALA A 283 22.56 3.32 18.69
CA ALA A 283 22.76 3.15 17.25
C ALA A 283 23.09 1.69 16.92
N VAL A 284 22.27 1.05 16.06
CA VAL A 284 22.34 -0.38 15.76
C VAL A 284 22.75 -0.60 14.30
N GLU A 285 23.78 -1.41 14.09
CA GLU A 285 24.30 -1.74 12.76
C GLU A 285 24.94 -3.14 12.76
N GLU A 286 24.74 -3.91 11.68
CA GLU A 286 25.26 -5.28 11.55
C GLU A 286 26.68 -5.32 10.98
N SER A 287 27.04 -4.34 10.16
CA SER A 287 28.35 -4.21 9.53
C SER A 287 29.38 -3.68 10.52
N SER A 288 30.32 -4.55 10.88
CA SER A 288 31.44 -4.18 11.75
C SER A 288 32.31 -3.05 11.19
N ALA A 289 32.41 -2.95 9.85
CA ALA A 289 33.13 -1.85 9.19
C ALA A 289 32.40 -0.52 9.37
N ALA A 290 31.08 -0.51 9.18
CA ALA A 290 30.27 0.70 9.34
C ALA A 290 30.22 1.15 10.81
N VAL A 291 30.11 0.21 11.77
CA VAL A 291 30.21 0.53 13.21
C VAL A 291 31.58 1.12 13.59
N ALA A 292 32.66 0.62 12.98
CA ALA A 292 34.00 1.17 13.22
C ALA A 292 34.12 2.61 12.72
N ASP A 293 33.59 2.89 11.52
CA ASP A 293 33.48 4.25 10.98
C ASP A 293 32.62 5.14 11.91
N ALA A 294 31.43 4.67 12.29
CA ALA A 294 30.49 5.41 13.11
C ALA A 294 31.04 5.79 14.49
N ARG A 295 31.76 4.88 15.15
CA ARG A 295 32.45 5.15 16.42
C ARG A 295 33.53 6.22 16.27
N GLN A 296 34.22 6.25 15.14
CA GLN A 296 35.21 7.29 14.88
C GLN A 296 34.52 8.64 14.64
N ASN A 297 33.45 8.66 13.84
CA ASN A 297 32.67 9.85 13.52
C ASN A 297 32.00 10.47 14.75
N ALA A 298 31.55 9.63 15.68
CA ALA A 298 30.93 10.05 16.94
C ALA A 298 31.93 10.26 18.09
N SER A 299 33.25 10.29 17.84
CA SER A 299 34.25 10.29 18.91
C SER A 299 34.18 11.50 19.87
N GLU A 300 33.63 12.62 19.42
CA GLU A 300 33.38 13.81 20.24
C GLU A 300 32.03 13.77 20.99
N LEU A 301 31.13 12.87 20.61
CA LEU A 301 29.82 12.68 21.22
C LEU A 301 29.90 11.70 22.38
N ARG A 302 29.33 12.08 23.52
CA ARG A 302 29.37 11.27 24.75
C ARG A 302 28.08 10.51 25.02
N ASN A 303 27.04 10.78 24.24
CA ASN A 303 25.69 10.26 24.43
C ASN A 303 25.26 9.30 23.31
N VAL A 304 26.19 8.69 22.58
CA VAL A 304 25.90 7.73 21.51
C VAL A 304 26.53 6.38 21.85
N ASP A 305 25.69 5.35 21.94
CA ASP A 305 26.11 3.96 22.15
C ASP A 305 25.92 3.13 20.89
N PHE A 306 26.98 2.48 20.42
CA PHE A 306 26.92 1.64 19.22
C PHE A 306 26.82 0.15 19.57
N VAL A 307 25.75 -0.47 19.08
CA VAL A 307 25.47 -1.90 19.20
C VAL A 307 25.72 -2.59 17.87
N LEU A 308 26.69 -3.53 17.86
CA LEU A 308 26.95 -4.38 16.69
C LEU A 308 25.94 -5.54 16.70
N GLY A 309 25.02 -5.56 15.76
CA GLY A 309 23.99 -6.58 15.66
C GLY A 309 22.94 -6.26 14.62
N ARG A 310 22.09 -7.24 14.30
CA ARG A 310 20.96 -7.03 13.40
C ARG A 310 19.85 -6.31 14.12
N SER A 311 19.21 -5.34 13.46
CA SER A 311 18.14 -4.53 14.04
C SER A 311 17.01 -5.38 14.62
N GLU A 312 16.58 -6.45 13.93
CA GLU A 312 15.53 -7.37 14.42
C GLU A 312 15.88 -8.13 15.71
N ASP A 313 17.16 -8.37 15.97
CA ASP A 313 17.63 -9.07 17.17
C ASP A 313 17.79 -8.10 18.34
N VAL A 314 18.33 -6.91 18.07
CA VAL A 314 18.57 -5.88 19.08
C VAL A 314 17.25 -5.31 19.58
N LEU A 315 16.31 -4.97 18.69
CA LEU A 315 15.00 -4.44 19.07
C LEU A 315 14.26 -5.33 20.09
N ARG A 316 14.43 -6.65 20.02
CA ARG A 316 13.81 -7.62 20.94
C ARG A 316 14.44 -7.66 22.33
N THR A 317 15.72 -7.32 22.43
CA THR A 317 16.55 -7.55 23.62
C THR A 317 16.91 -6.29 24.37
N LEU A 318 16.43 -5.13 23.90
CA LEU A 318 16.62 -3.87 24.58
C LEU A 318 15.93 -3.89 25.95
N PRO A 319 16.63 -3.48 27.02
CA PRO A 319 16.10 -3.54 28.38
C PRO A 319 15.03 -2.46 28.63
N ASP A 320 15.19 -1.31 27.98
CA ASP A 320 14.33 -0.13 28.12
C ASP A 320 13.77 0.25 26.75
N THR A 321 12.49 0.64 26.71
CA THR A 321 11.85 1.15 25.49
C THR A 321 12.41 2.55 25.18
N PRO A 322 12.98 2.79 23.99
CA PRO A 322 13.36 4.13 23.56
C PRO A 322 12.11 4.98 23.33
N ASP A 323 12.21 6.29 23.57
CA ASP A 323 11.11 7.22 23.32
C ASP A 323 10.85 7.38 21.81
N VAL A 324 11.92 7.33 21.02
CA VAL A 324 11.90 7.53 19.57
C VAL A 324 12.71 6.46 18.85
N VAL A 325 12.17 5.91 17.76
CA VAL A 325 12.92 5.01 16.87
C VAL A 325 13.01 5.60 15.47
N VAL A 326 14.22 5.64 14.90
CA VAL A 326 14.48 5.90 13.48
C VAL A 326 14.80 4.58 12.80
N LEU A 327 14.07 4.26 11.74
CA LEU A 327 14.32 3.10 10.86
C LEU A 327 14.82 3.62 9.51
N ASP A 328 16.03 3.26 9.08
CA ASP A 328 16.54 3.52 7.72
C ASP A 328 16.95 2.21 7.01
N PRO A 329 15.99 1.29 6.74
CA PRO A 329 16.30 -0.02 6.18
C PRO A 329 16.77 0.06 4.71
N PRO A 330 17.38 -1.01 4.18
CA PRO A 330 17.66 -1.11 2.76
C PRO A 330 16.38 -1.11 1.92
N ARG A 331 16.51 -1.00 0.59
CA ARG A 331 15.40 -0.98 -0.40
C ARG A 331 14.34 -2.08 -0.24
N SER A 332 14.67 -3.21 0.39
CA SER A 332 13.71 -4.29 0.67
C SER A 332 12.71 -3.95 1.79
N GLY A 333 12.92 -2.84 2.50
CA GLY A 333 12.23 -2.49 3.73
C GLY A 333 12.76 -3.29 4.93
N CYS A 334 12.05 -3.17 6.04
CA CYS A 334 12.34 -3.91 7.26
C CYS A 334 11.99 -5.40 7.12
N GLN A 335 12.71 -6.24 7.86
CA GLN A 335 12.27 -7.61 8.04
C GLN A 335 10.97 -7.62 8.86
N PRO A 336 10.01 -8.52 8.57
CA PRO A 336 8.76 -8.61 9.34
C PRO A 336 8.96 -8.69 10.85
N ARG A 337 9.96 -9.46 11.29
CA ARG A 337 10.33 -9.58 12.71
C ARG A 337 10.81 -8.28 13.36
N ALA A 338 11.44 -7.38 12.60
CA ALA A 338 11.83 -6.06 13.10
C ALA A 338 10.58 -5.22 13.37
N LEU A 339 9.60 -5.24 12.47
CA LEU A 339 8.32 -4.53 12.64
C LEU A 339 7.51 -5.11 13.81
N GLU A 340 7.41 -6.44 13.91
CA GLU A 340 6.77 -7.12 15.05
C GLU A 340 7.41 -6.71 16.39
N SER A 341 8.75 -6.67 16.44
CA SER A 341 9.48 -6.29 17.65
C SER A 341 9.28 -4.80 17.98
N LEU A 342 9.22 -3.93 16.98
CA LEU A 342 8.91 -2.51 17.16
C LEU A 342 7.50 -2.29 17.70
N VAL A 343 6.51 -2.99 17.15
CA VAL A 343 5.12 -2.95 17.61
C VAL A 343 5.01 -3.43 19.06
N GLN A 344 5.68 -4.52 19.41
CA GLN A 344 5.71 -5.03 20.79
C GLN A 344 6.41 -4.09 21.77
N MET A 345 7.51 -3.46 21.34
CA MET A 345 8.26 -2.51 22.15
C MET A 345 7.49 -1.20 22.36
N ALA A 346 6.63 -0.85 21.41
CA ALA A 346 5.73 0.32 21.43
C ALA A 346 6.41 1.66 21.80
N PRO A 347 7.52 2.07 21.16
CA PRO A 347 8.04 3.43 21.31
C PRO A 347 6.98 4.48 20.96
N SER A 348 7.00 5.60 21.65
CA SER A 348 5.98 6.65 21.49
C SER A 348 5.97 7.27 20.08
N ARG A 349 7.13 7.30 19.43
CA ARG A 349 7.38 8.00 18.16
C ARG A 349 8.29 7.17 17.28
N VAL A 350 7.96 7.09 15.99
CA VAL A 350 8.76 6.38 14.99
C VAL A 350 8.94 7.24 13.75
N ALA A 351 10.17 7.38 13.28
CA ALA A 351 10.47 7.83 11.93
C ALA A 351 10.87 6.61 11.09
N TYR A 352 10.23 6.42 9.95
CA TYR A 352 10.62 5.43 8.95
C TYR A 352 11.14 6.16 7.70
N VAL A 353 12.43 6.03 7.44
CA VAL A 353 13.12 6.55 6.25
C VAL A 353 13.14 5.48 5.16
N SER A 354 12.74 5.81 3.93
CA SER A 354 12.74 4.87 2.80
C SER A 354 12.94 5.55 1.46
N CYS A 355 13.78 4.94 0.62
CA CYS A 355 13.96 5.32 -0.78
C CYS A 355 13.02 4.58 -1.77
N ASP A 356 12.09 3.76 -1.26
CA ASP A 356 11.09 3.03 -2.04
C ASP A 356 9.70 3.14 -1.38
N ALA A 357 8.77 3.77 -2.12
CA ALA A 357 7.43 4.07 -1.60
C ALA A 357 6.54 2.83 -1.48
N GLU A 358 6.73 1.79 -2.28
CA GLU A 358 5.91 0.57 -2.23
C GLU A 358 6.28 -0.27 -1.00
N THR A 359 7.58 -0.45 -0.74
CA THR A 359 8.03 -1.17 0.46
C THR A 359 7.73 -0.38 1.73
N LEU A 360 7.84 0.96 1.69
CA LEU A 360 7.37 1.83 2.77
C LEU A 360 5.88 1.60 3.05
N ALA A 361 5.02 1.67 2.03
CA ALA A 361 3.58 1.48 2.18
C ALA A 361 3.22 0.11 2.80
N ARG A 362 3.89 -0.96 2.36
CA ARG A 362 3.74 -2.30 2.93
C ARG A 362 4.08 -2.31 4.43
N ASP A 363 5.18 -1.70 4.82
CA ASP A 363 5.64 -1.71 6.21
C ASP A 363 4.78 -0.80 7.10
N LEU A 364 4.34 0.35 6.58
CA LEU A 364 3.41 1.25 7.26
C LEU A 364 2.07 0.57 7.55
N LYS A 365 1.55 -0.26 6.64
CA LYS A 365 0.34 -1.05 6.88
C LYS A 365 0.48 -1.93 8.12
N ILE A 366 1.64 -2.58 8.29
CA ILE A 366 1.93 -3.44 9.45
C ILE A 366 2.02 -2.60 10.73
N LEU A 367 2.72 -1.47 10.68
CA LEU A 367 2.87 -0.58 11.84
C LEU A 367 1.53 0.04 12.25
N CYS A 368 0.70 0.47 11.30
CA CYS A 368 -0.61 1.03 11.59
C CYS A 368 -1.57 -0.02 12.19
N ALA A 369 -1.56 -1.25 11.65
CA ALA A 369 -2.26 -2.37 12.26
C ALA A 369 -1.73 -2.71 13.67
N GLY A 370 -0.48 -2.37 13.96
CA GLY A 370 0.16 -2.51 15.27
C GLY A 370 -0.10 -1.35 16.26
N GLY A 371 -1.03 -0.43 15.96
CA GLY A 371 -1.44 0.63 16.89
C GLY A 371 -0.74 1.98 16.69
N TYR A 372 0.07 2.12 15.65
CA TYR A 372 0.61 3.42 15.26
C TYR A 372 -0.38 4.21 14.41
N ARG A 373 -0.44 5.52 14.61
CA ARG A 373 -1.06 6.45 13.68
C ARG A 373 0.02 7.04 12.78
N LEU A 374 -0.16 6.90 11.47
CA LEU A 374 0.61 7.67 10.50
C LEU A 374 0.16 9.13 10.54
N ASP A 375 1.06 10.02 10.96
CA ASP A 375 0.77 11.46 11.05
C ASP A 375 1.09 12.15 9.73
N GLU A 376 2.23 11.81 9.13
CA GLU A 376 2.68 12.40 7.89
C GLU A 376 3.67 11.50 7.15
N VAL A 377 3.68 11.56 5.82
CA VAL A 377 4.81 11.12 4.98
C VAL A 377 5.42 12.33 4.31
N ALA A 378 6.68 12.61 4.63
CA ALA A 378 7.46 13.72 4.11
C ALA A 378 8.39 13.26 2.99
N PRO A 379 8.04 13.46 1.71
CA PRO A 379 8.95 13.15 0.62
C PRO A 379 10.07 14.20 0.50
N LEU A 380 11.25 13.75 0.14
CA LEU A 380 12.46 14.51 -0.10
C LEU A 380 13.03 14.15 -1.47
N ASP A 381 13.42 15.17 -2.24
CA ASP A 381 14.09 14.98 -3.52
C ASP A 381 15.59 14.70 -3.34
N MET A 382 15.91 13.54 -2.78
CA MET A 382 17.28 13.03 -2.65
C MET A 382 17.94 12.79 -4.02
N PHE A 383 17.15 12.56 -5.08
CA PHE A 383 17.63 12.20 -6.41
C PHE A 383 16.92 12.98 -7.54
N PRO A 384 17.20 14.29 -7.70
CA PRO A 384 16.69 15.09 -8.82
C PRO A 384 16.97 14.44 -10.17
N GLN A 385 16.11 14.70 -11.17
CA GLN A 385 16.21 14.16 -12.54
C GLN A 385 16.00 12.64 -12.66
N THR A 386 15.72 11.97 -11.54
CA THR A 386 15.38 10.55 -11.48
C THR A 386 13.98 10.36 -10.90
N HIS A 387 13.42 9.18 -11.11
CA HIS A 387 12.11 8.84 -10.55
C HIS A 387 12.13 8.55 -9.04
N HIS A 388 13.31 8.43 -8.44
CA HIS A 388 13.45 8.05 -7.03
C HIS A 388 13.03 9.19 -6.11
N VAL A 389 12.41 8.84 -5.00
CA VAL A 389 11.98 9.75 -3.93
C VAL A 389 12.36 9.11 -2.61
N GLU A 390 12.96 9.90 -1.73
CA GLU A 390 13.22 9.51 -0.34
C GLU A 390 12.03 9.97 0.49
N CYS A 391 11.56 9.17 1.43
CA CYS A 391 10.42 9.49 2.27
C CYS A 391 10.79 9.32 3.74
N VAL A 392 10.36 10.26 4.57
CA VAL A 392 10.35 10.12 6.03
C VAL A 392 8.90 10.03 6.48
N ALA A 393 8.44 8.84 6.84
CA ALA A 393 7.14 8.64 7.44
C ALA A 393 7.23 8.81 8.95
N LEU A 394 6.29 9.57 9.50
CA LEU A 394 6.23 9.94 10.91
C LEU A 394 5.03 9.26 11.53
N LEU A 395 5.31 8.40 12.51
CA LEU A 395 4.28 7.67 13.23
C LEU A 395 4.35 8.02 14.70
N PHE A 396 3.18 8.14 15.30
CA PHE A 396 3.03 8.25 16.74
C PHE A 396 2.29 7.01 17.18
N LEU A 397 2.73 6.41 18.29
CA LEU A 397 1.89 5.47 18.98
C LEU A 397 0.60 6.22 19.31
N GLY A 398 -0.55 5.69 18.89
CA GLY A 398 -1.82 6.35 19.17
C GLY A 398 -1.87 6.68 20.66
N GLU A 399 -2.28 7.90 21.02
CA GLU A 399 -2.72 8.13 22.41
C GLU A 399 -3.66 6.99 22.74
N SER A 400 -3.55 6.43 23.94
CA SER A 400 -4.56 5.50 24.42
C SER A 400 -5.89 6.26 24.58
N SER A 401 -6.57 6.52 23.47
CA SER A 401 -7.95 6.17 23.40
C SER A 401 -7.98 4.66 23.60
N ILE A 402 -8.28 4.26 24.83
CA ILE A 402 -9.25 3.18 25.00
C ILE A 402 -10.56 3.72 24.39
N GLU A 403 -10.59 3.88 23.08
CA GLU A 403 -11.76 3.65 22.29
C GLU A 403 -11.40 2.40 21.51
N PRO A 404 -12.09 1.28 21.73
CA PRO A 404 -11.76 0.04 21.05
C PRO A 404 -11.83 0.34 19.56
N ALA A 405 -10.78 -0.04 18.82
CA ALA A 405 -10.94 -0.33 17.40
C ALA A 405 -12.20 -1.18 17.29
N SER A 406 -13.19 -0.73 16.51
CA SER A 406 -14.47 -1.43 16.39
C SER A 406 -14.18 -2.92 16.21
N PRO A 407 -14.71 -3.80 17.08
CA PRO A 407 -14.35 -5.21 17.05
C PRO A 407 -14.59 -5.78 15.66
N SER A 408 -13.63 -6.54 15.13
CA SER A 408 -13.71 -7.10 13.78
C SER A 408 -15.02 -7.84 13.57
N LEU A 409 -15.67 -7.66 12.40
CA LEU A 409 -16.92 -8.33 12.10
C LEU A 409 -16.69 -9.61 11.30
N THR A 410 -17.37 -10.69 11.70
CA THR A 410 -17.39 -11.95 10.97
C THR A 410 -18.84 -12.36 10.69
N LEU A 411 -19.19 -12.58 9.42
CA LEU A 411 -20.48 -13.12 9.02
C LEU A 411 -20.43 -14.65 8.98
N ALA A 412 -21.15 -15.29 9.89
CA ALA A 412 -21.28 -16.74 10.01
C ALA A 412 -22.27 -17.33 8.98
N SER A 413 -22.13 -16.98 7.70
CA SER A 413 -23.06 -17.40 6.65
C SER A 413 -22.44 -17.49 5.26
N ALA A 414 -22.73 -18.59 4.56
CA ALA A 414 -22.43 -18.74 3.13
C ALA A 414 -23.43 -18.01 2.20
N SER A 415 -24.50 -17.41 2.74
CA SER A 415 -25.57 -16.79 1.95
C SER A 415 -25.07 -15.58 1.15
N PRO A 416 -25.15 -15.61 -0.20
CA PRO A 416 -24.75 -14.47 -1.04
C PRO A 416 -25.55 -13.20 -0.73
N ARG A 417 -26.84 -13.35 -0.37
CA ARG A 417 -27.74 -12.21 -0.06
C ARG A 417 -27.34 -11.49 1.22
N ARG A 418 -26.93 -12.24 2.25
CA ARG A 418 -26.48 -11.62 3.53
C ARG A 418 -25.16 -10.89 3.34
N ARG A 419 -24.27 -11.43 2.50
CA ARG A 419 -23.04 -10.74 2.07
C ARG A 419 -23.36 -9.44 1.33
N GLU A 420 -24.31 -9.47 0.38
CA GLU A 420 -24.73 -8.28 -0.36
C GLU A 420 -25.32 -7.21 0.59
N LEU A 421 -26.22 -7.62 1.47
CA LEU A 421 -26.82 -6.74 2.49
C LEU A 421 -25.76 -6.13 3.41
N MET A 422 -24.77 -6.90 3.86
CA MET A 422 -23.63 -6.39 4.62
C MET A 422 -22.74 -5.46 3.78
N GLY A 423 -22.55 -5.74 2.49
CA GLY A 423 -21.78 -4.92 1.56
C GLY A 423 -22.42 -3.55 1.28
N ILE A 424 -23.75 -3.48 1.21
CA ILE A 424 -24.49 -2.20 1.12
C ILE A 424 -24.22 -1.32 2.34
N LEU A 425 -23.94 -1.92 3.51
CA LEU A 425 -23.62 -1.18 4.73
C LEU A 425 -22.23 -0.54 4.72
N GLY A 426 -21.38 -0.85 3.74
CA GLY A 426 -19.99 -0.38 3.73
C GLY A 426 -19.18 -0.86 4.94
N LEU A 427 -19.65 -1.89 5.64
CA LEU A 427 -18.94 -2.49 6.77
C LEU A 427 -17.83 -3.40 6.26
N GLU A 428 -16.66 -3.35 6.88
CA GLU A 428 -15.61 -4.34 6.67
C GLU A 428 -15.91 -5.59 7.49
N PHE A 429 -16.03 -6.75 6.84
CA PHE A 429 -16.31 -8.02 7.50
C PHE A 429 -15.64 -9.19 6.76
N THR A 430 -15.39 -10.26 7.50
CA THR A 430 -14.94 -11.55 6.95
C THR A 430 -16.10 -12.55 6.89
N ILE A 431 -15.96 -13.61 6.10
CA ILE A 431 -16.99 -14.63 5.94
C ILE A 431 -16.45 -15.96 6.43
N SER A 432 -17.14 -16.56 7.39
CA SER A 432 -16.80 -17.88 7.93
C SER A 432 -18.08 -18.71 8.06
N PRO A 433 -18.46 -19.51 7.05
CA PRO A 433 -19.63 -20.36 7.16
C PRO A 433 -19.43 -21.47 8.20
N SER A 434 -20.43 -21.73 9.04
CA SER A 434 -20.44 -22.90 9.92
C SER A 434 -21.11 -24.09 9.23
N ASP A 435 -20.52 -25.28 9.32
CA ASP A 435 -21.09 -26.53 8.81
C ASP A 435 -21.95 -27.21 9.91
N LEU A 436 -23.19 -26.75 10.06
CA LEU A 436 -24.14 -27.22 11.08
C LEU A 436 -25.41 -27.77 10.43
N SER A 437 -26.04 -28.75 11.07
CA SER A 437 -27.32 -29.29 10.62
C SER A 437 -28.42 -28.22 10.72
N GLU A 438 -29.03 -27.90 9.58
CA GLU A 438 -30.15 -26.94 9.48
C GLU A 438 -31.53 -27.63 9.63
N GLU A 439 -31.58 -28.89 10.08
CA GLU A 439 -32.84 -29.64 10.17
C GLU A 439 -33.75 -29.12 11.32
N PRO A 440 -35.09 -29.05 11.09
CA PRO A 440 -36.05 -28.73 12.15
C PRO A 440 -36.06 -29.80 13.26
N ILE A 441 -36.12 -29.38 14.51
CA ILE A 441 -36.31 -30.29 15.65
C ILE A 441 -37.80 -30.60 15.83
N SER A 442 -38.13 -31.85 16.16
CA SER A 442 -39.52 -32.27 16.39
C SER A 442 -40.19 -31.44 17.50
N GLY A 443 -41.30 -30.76 17.16
CA GLY A 443 -42.05 -29.90 18.07
C GLY A 443 -41.54 -28.46 18.17
N GLU A 444 -40.48 -28.10 17.46
CA GLU A 444 -39.92 -26.74 17.41
C GLU A 444 -40.77 -25.82 16.54
N SER A 445 -41.14 -24.65 17.05
CA SER A 445 -41.80 -23.62 16.24
C SER A 445 -40.83 -22.97 15.26
N PRO A 446 -41.29 -22.41 14.13
CA PRO A 446 -40.41 -21.70 13.19
C PRO A 446 -39.58 -20.57 13.82
N ILE A 447 -40.11 -19.90 14.84
CA ILE A 447 -39.41 -18.83 15.58
C ILE A 447 -38.27 -19.41 16.44
N GLU A 448 -38.53 -20.52 17.13
CA GLU A 448 -37.51 -21.22 17.92
C GLU A 448 -36.41 -21.77 17.01
N MET A 449 -36.78 -22.33 15.86
CA MET A 449 -35.85 -22.86 14.86
C MET A 449 -34.87 -21.80 14.37
N VAL A 450 -35.35 -20.66 13.86
CA VAL A 450 -34.44 -19.63 13.33
C VAL A 450 -33.60 -18.97 14.42
N ARG A 451 -34.13 -18.86 15.66
CA ARG A 451 -33.35 -18.37 16.82
C ARG A 451 -32.21 -19.33 17.17
N ARG A 452 -32.51 -20.63 17.25
CA ARG A 452 -31.52 -21.66 17.51
C ARG A 452 -30.46 -21.68 16.42
N LEU A 453 -30.85 -21.79 15.16
CA LEU A 453 -29.92 -21.88 14.03
C LEU A 453 -29.04 -20.64 13.90
N SER A 454 -29.58 -19.42 14.03
CA SER A 454 -28.76 -18.20 14.02
C SER A 454 -27.75 -18.17 15.18
N THR A 455 -28.14 -18.66 16.36
CA THR A 455 -27.27 -18.73 17.53
C THR A 455 -26.17 -19.78 17.39
N GLU A 456 -26.51 -21.01 16.99
CA GLU A 456 -25.55 -22.09 16.80
C GLU A 456 -24.50 -21.72 15.74
N LYS A 457 -24.93 -21.08 14.63
CA LYS A 457 -24.03 -20.58 13.58
C LYS A 457 -23.03 -19.54 14.12
N ALA A 458 -23.51 -18.55 14.86
CA ALA A 458 -22.64 -17.50 15.43
C ALA A 458 -21.67 -18.08 16.47
N GLN A 459 -22.16 -18.96 17.35
CA GLN A 459 -21.35 -19.56 18.41
C GLN A 459 -20.28 -20.52 17.88
N ALA A 460 -20.60 -21.31 16.86
CA ALA A 460 -19.64 -22.22 16.25
C ALA A 460 -18.43 -21.47 15.69
N VAL A 461 -18.66 -20.33 15.03
CA VAL A 461 -17.58 -19.50 14.49
C VAL A 461 -16.87 -18.72 15.60
N ALA A 462 -17.60 -18.22 16.60
CA ALA A 462 -17.00 -17.48 17.72
C ALA A 462 -16.09 -18.36 18.59
N ALA A 463 -16.35 -19.68 18.68
CA ALA A 463 -15.54 -20.61 19.47
C ALA A 463 -14.07 -20.71 19.01
N ASP A 464 -13.80 -20.41 17.74
CA ASP A 464 -12.46 -20.44 17.14
C ASP A 464 -11.81 -19.05 17.09
N MET A 465 -12.40 -18.03 17.75
CA MET A 465 -11.95 -16.64 17.72
C MET A 465 -11.56 -16.14 19.12
N GLU A 466 -10.43 -15.43 19.22
CA GLU A 466 -9.99 -14.81 20.48
C GLU A 466 -10.66 -13.44 20.75
N SER A 467 -11.13 -12.75 19.70
CA SER A 467 -11.82 -11.46 19.78
C SER A 467 -12.59 -11.14 18.49
N GLY A 468 -13.52 -10.17 18.54
CA GLY A 468 -14.37 -9.77 17.41
C GLY A 468 -15.87 -10.08 17.61
N LEU A 469 -16.74 -9.53 16.75
CA LEU A 469 -18.17 -9.80 16.76
C LEU A 469 -18.55 -10.74 15.61
N VAL A 470 -19.27 -11.80 15.94
CA VAL A 470 -19.72 -12.82 14.99
C VAL A 470 -21.23 -12.73 14.79
N ILE A 471 -21.64 -12.53 13.54
CA ILE A 471 -23.04 -12.35 13.12
C ILE A 471 -23.55 -13.67 12.53
N GLY A 472 -24.48 -14.32 13.22
CA GLY A 472 -25.25 -15.46 12.71
C GLY A 472 -26.65 -15.03 12.29
N ALA A 473 -27.15 -15.57 11.18
CA ALA A 473 -28.51 -15.34 10.74
C ALA A 473 -29.08 -16.58 10.05
N ASP A 474 -30.37 -16.83 10.29
CA ASP A 474 -31.13 -17.91 9.66
C ASP A 474 -32.56 -17.48 9.35
N SER A 475 -33.11 -17.92 8.23
CA SER A 475 -34.38 -17.40 7.69
C SER A 475 -35.25 -18.52 7.16
N THR A 476 -36.54 -18.49 7.50
CA THR A 476 -37.52 -19.48 7.03
C THR A 476 -38.80 -18.80 6.57
N VAL A 477 -39.44 -19.38 5.55
CA VAL A 477 -40.79 -19.01 5.12
C VAL A 477 -41.78 -19.83 5.94
N VAL A 478 -42.82 -19.22 6.48
CA VAL A 478 -43.86 -19.89 7.26
C VAL A 478 -45.20 -19.75 6.55
N PHE A 479 -45.73 -20.88 6.08
CA PHE A 479 -47.01 -20.98 5.40
C PHE A 479 -47.92 -21.94 6.17
N GLU A 480 -49.14 -21.52 6.48
CA GLU A 480 -50.12 -22.30 7.26
C GLU A 480 -49.57 -22.85 8.59
N GLY A 481 -48.65 -22.09 9.22
CA GLY A 481 -48.02 -22.46 10.49
C GLY A 481 -46.89 -23.49 10.38
N GLN A 482 -46.48 -23.86 9.17
CA GLN A 482 -45.38 -24.79 8.92
C GLN A 482 -44.20 -24.09 8.21
N PRO A 483 -42.94 -24.45 8.52
CA PRO A 483 -41.78 -23.93 7.81
C PRO A 483 -41.72 -24.54 6.40
N VAL A 484 -41.51 -23.67 5.41
CA VAL A 484 -41.28 -24.02 4.01
C VAL A 484 -39.78 -23.89 3.74
N GLY A 485 -39.12 -25.03 3.58
CA GLY A 485 -37.69 -25.10 3.33
C GLY A 485 -37.27 -24.71 1.90
N LYS A 486 -36.03 -25.02 1.57
CA LYS A 486 -35.48 -24.92 0.21
C LYS A 486 -36.03 -26.07 -0.64
N PRO A 487 -36.29 -25.87 -1.95
CA PRO A 487 -36.77 -26.94 -2.81
C PRO A 487 -35.71 -28.03 -2.98
N VAL A 488 -36.13 -29.30 -2.96
CA VAL A 488 -35.21 -30.43 -3.17
C VAL A 488 -34.84 -30.58 -4.65
N ASP A 489 -35.78 -30.28 -5.54
CA ASP A 489 -35.62 -30.33 -6.99
C ASP A 489 -36.53 -29.29 -7.69
N ASP A 490 -36.46 -29.24 -9.01
CA ASP A 490 -37.22 -28.30 -9.84
C ASP A 490 -38.75 -28.55 -9.74
N ASP A 491 -39.19 -29.79 -9.48
CA ASP A 491 -40.60 -30.13 -9.31
C ASP A 491 -41.13 -29.64 -7.96
N ASP A 492 -40.32 -29.75 -6.91
CA ASP A 492 -40.62 -29.21 -5.59
C ASP A 492 -40.63 -27.67 -5.60
N ALA A 493 -39.71 -27.02 -6.32
CA ALA A 493 -39.72 -25.57 -6.53
C ALA A 493 -41.02 -25.11 -7.20
N ARG A 494 -41.48 -25.83 -8.24
CA ARG A 494 -42.75 -25.56 -8.92
C ARG A 494 -43.95 -25.70 -7.98
N ARG A 495 -43.97 -26.77 -7.18
CA ARG A 495 -45.00 -27.01 -6.17
C ARG A 495 -45.05 -25.87 -5.14
N MET A 496 -43.90 -25.45 -4.63
CA MET A 496 -43.78 -24.34 -3.66
C MET A 496 -44.29 -23.02 -4.25
N LEU A 497 -43.86 -22.66 -5.46
CA LEU A 497 -44.28 -21.41 -6.12
C LEU A 497 -45.79 -21.38 -6.38
N ARG A 498 -46.39 -22.50 -6.83
CA ARG A 498 -47.85 -22.61 -6.99
C ARG A 498 -48.60 -22.47 -5.67
N GLN A 499 -48.06 -23.06 -4.60
CA GLN A 499 -48.66 -23.03 -3.28
C GLN A 499 -48.66 -21.62 -2.66
N LEU A 500 -47.59 -20.86 -2.87
CA LEU A 500 -47.44 -19.52 -2.30
C LEU A 500 -48.03 -18.41 -3.20
N SER A 501 -48.17 -18.65 -4.50
CA SER A 501 -48.72 -17.70 -5.47
C SER A 501 -50.10 -17.17 -5.05
N GLY A 502 -50.27 -15.85 -5.05
CA GLY A 502 -51.51 -15.19 -4.65
C GLY A 502 -51.85 -15.30 -3.16
N THR A 503 -50.98 -15.88 -2.34
CA THR A 503 -51.20 -16.03 -0.89
C THR A 503 -50.40 -15.04 -0.08
N THR A 504 -50.75 -14.95 1.20
CA THR A 504 -50.01 -14.18 2.20
C THR A 504 -49.40 -15.12 3.21
N HIS A 505 -48.12 -14.94 3.49
CA HIS A 505 -47.35 -15.79 4.39
C HIS A 505 -46.31 -14.97 5.15
N HIS A 506 -45.63 -15.62 6.10
CA HIS A 506 -44.65 -14.96 6.95
C HIS A 506 -43.23 -15.36 6.58
N VAL A 507 -42.28 -14.47 6.80
CA VAL A 507 -40.85 -14.76 6.79
C VAL A 507 -40.28 -14.41 8.15
N SER A 508 -39.74 -15.40 8.83
CA SER A 508 -39.06 -15.22 10.12
C SER A 508 -37.55 -15.34 9.92
N THR A 509 -36.80 -14.34 10.37
CA THR A 509 -35.33 -14.39 10.43
C THR A 509 -34.86 -14.25 11.86
N GLY A 510 -34.11 -15.24 12.32
CA GLY A 510 -33.32 -15.15 13.54
C GLY A 510 -31.99 -14.47 13.25
N ILE A 511 -31.57 -13.59 14.14
CA ILE A 511 -30.30 -12.90 14.08
C ILE A 511 -29.61 -12.98 15.45
N THR A 512 -28.33 -13.31 15.45
CA THR A 512 -27.52 -13.39 16.66
C THR A 512 -26.18 -12.71 16.44
N VAL A 513 -25.73 -11.92 17.41
CA VAL A 513 -24.38 -11.36 17.46
C VAL A 513 -23.69 -11.84 18.72
N VAL A 514 -22.51 -12.46 18.56
CA VAL A 514 -21.67 -12.97 19.65
C VAL A 514 -20.38 -12.16 19.71
N ASP A 515 -20.07 -11.58 20.86
CA ASP A 515 -18.73 -11.07 21.16
C ASP A 515 -17.82 -12.22 21.58
N ALA A 516 -16.84 -12.56 20.73
CA ALA A 516 -15.93 -13.68 20.97
C ALA A 516 -15.03 -13.48 22.20
N ALA A 517 -14.72 -12.23 22.58
CA ALA A 517 -13.85 -11.94 23.71
C ALA A 517 -14.58 -12.11 25.05
N SER A 518 -15.82 -11.61 25.15
CA SER A 518 -16.60 -11.65 26.40
C SER A 518 -17.58 -12.82 26.49
N GLY A 519 -17.91 -13.46 25.36
CA GLY A 519 -18.99 -14.44 25.24
C GLY A 519 -20.39 -13.82 25.28
N LYS A 520 -20.51 -12.49 25.37
CA LYS A 520 -21.81 -11.80 25.39
C LYS A 520 -22.55 -12.06 24.08
N THR A 521 -23.77 -12.56 24.18
CA THR A 521 -24.61 -12.93 23.04
C THR A 521 -25.90 -12.13 23.06
N LEU A 522 -26.20 -11.46 21.95
CA LEU A 522 -27.51 -10.86 21.68
C LEU A 522 -28.20 -11.69 20.60
N SER A 523 -29.48 -12.02 20.78
CA SER A 523 -30.25 -12.79 19.81
C SER A 523 -31.69 -12.32 19.73
N ASP A 524 -32.20 -12.17 18.51
CA ASP A 524 -33.55 -11.71 18.23
C ASP A 524 -34.18 -12.44 17.04
N VAL A 525 -35.50 -12.35 16.90
CA VAL A 525 -36.24 -12.90 15.77
C VAL A 525 -37.24 -11.87 15.27
N LEU A 526 -37.14 -11.54 13.98
CA LEU A 526 -38.11 -10.69 13.32
C LEU A 526 -39.00 -11.53 12.41
N THR A 527 -40.29 -11.19 12.39
CA THR A 527 -41.27 -11.80 11.49
C THR A 527 -41.87 -10.69 10.64
N SER A 528 -41.95 -10.91 9.34
CA SER A 528 -42.59 -9.98 8.40
C SER A 528 -43.57 -10.73 7.53
N GLN A 529 -44.64 -10.07 7.13
CA GLN A 529 -45.67 -10.63 6.29
C GLN A 529 -45.43 -10.22 4.85
N ILE A 530 -45.59 -11.15 3.92
CA ILE A 530 -45.45 -10.91 2.48
C ILE A 530 -46.63 -11.53 1.75
N THR A 531 -47.18 -10.78 0.80
CA THR A 531 -48.20 -11.25 -0.13
C THR A 531 -47.55 -11.41 -1.48
N LEU A 532 -47.60 -12.62 -2.05
CA LEU A 532 -47.18 -12.81 -3.43
C LEU A 532 -48.27 -12.35 -4.38
N ARG A 533 -47.88 -11.85 -5.54
CA ARG A 533 -48.82 -11.67 -6.66
C ARG A 533 -49.26 -13.04 -7.17
N GLU A 534 -50.29 -13.06 -8.01
CA GLU A 534 -50.54 -14.24 -8.84
C GLU A 534 -49.38 -14.40 -9.83
N ILE A 535 -48.71 -15.55 -9.75
CA ILE A 535 -47.59 -15.94 -10.62
C ILE A 535 -48.15 -16.94 -11.63
N SER A 536 -48.02 -16.62 -12.92
CA SER A 536 -48.47 -17.50 -13.98
C SER A 536 -47.56 -18.71 -14.14
N GLU A 537 -48.09 -19.81 -14.68
CA GLU A 537 -47.30 -21.01 -14.97
C GLU A 537 -46.06 -20.72 -15.83
N GLN A 538 -46.18 -19.78 -16.78
CA GLN A 538 -45.07 -19.41 -17.66
C GLN A 538 -43.93 -18.70 -16.89
N GLU A 539 -44.27 -17.90 -15.88
CA GLU A 539 -43.32 -17.22 -15.01
C GLU A 539 -42.67 -18.18 -14.00
N ILE A 540 -43.41 -19.17 -13.51
CA ILE A 540 -42.88 -20.23 -12.65
C ILE A 540 -41.81 -21.02 -13.41
N GLU A 541 -42.09 -21.46 -14.65
CA GLU A 541 -41.09 -22.17 -15.46
C GLU A 541 -39.86 -21.32 -15.76
N ALA A 542 -40.06 -20.03 -16.08
CA ALA A 542 -38.95 -19.11 -16.32
C ALA A 542 -38.06 -18.95 -15.07
N SER A 543 -38.68 -18.80 -13.88
CA SER A 543 -37.95 -18.69 -12.62
C SER A 543 -37.16 -19.96 -12.32
N ILE A 544 -37.74 -21.15 -12.50
CA ILE A 544 -37.03 -22.42 -12.28
C ILE A 544 -35.85 -22.54 -13.25
N ALA A 545 -36.04 -22.20 -14.52
CA ALA A 545 -35.00 -22.25 -15.55
C ALA A 545 -33.82 -21.29 -15.25
N SER A 546 -34.07 -20.16 -14.59
CA SER A 546 -33.02 -19.23 -14.15
C SER A 546 -32.11 -19.81 -13.06
N GLY A 547 -32.55 -20.86 -12.36
CA GLY A 547 -31.86 -21.46 -11.22
C GLY A 547 -31.96 -20.65 -9.92
N VAL A 548 -32.57 -19.45 -9.95
CA VAL A 548 -32.77 -18.59 -8.77
C VAL A 548 -33.49 -19.33 -7.63
N PRO A 549 -34.53 -20.16 -7.81
CA PRO A 549 -35.25 -20.78 -6.70
C PRO A 549 -34.45 -21.76 -5.82
N LYS A 550 -33.34 -22.34 -6.32
CA LYS A 550 -32.72 -23.57 -5.78
C LYS A 550 -32.17 -23.46 -4.36
N ASP A 551 -31.72 -22.28 -3.95
CA ASP A 551 -31.12 -22.02 -2.63
C ASP A 551 -32.03 -21.23 -1.69
N LYS A 552 -33.33 -21.12 -2.00
CA LYS A 552 -34.25 -20.17 -1.37
C LYS A 552 -35.42 -20.87 -0.69
N ALA A 553 -35.67 -20.52 0.57
CA ALA A 553 -36.86 -20.95 1.29
C ALA A 553 -38.12 -20.46 0.54
N GLY A 554 -39.08 -21.36 0.29
CA GLY A 554 -40.28 -21.05 -0.49
C GLY A 554 -40.04 -20.87 -2.00
N ALA A 555 -38.83 -21.17 -2.50
CA ALA A 555 -38.48 -21.15 -3.93
C ALA A 555 -38.59 -19.77 -4.62
N TYR A 556 -38.55 -18.66 -3.89
CA TYR A 556 -38.53 -17.30 -4.46
C TYR A 556 -37.54 -16.36 -3.75
N ALA A 557 -37.12 -15.29 -4.42
CA ALA A 557 -36.46 -14.13 -3.81
C ALA A 557 -37.32 -12.89 -3.98
N VAL A 558 -37.57 -12.16 -2.89
CA VAL A 558 -38.34 -10.89 -2.95
C VAL A 558 -37.65 -9.82 -3.80
N GLN A 559 -36.32 -9.90 -3.96
CA GLN A 559 -35.49 -9.00 -4.77
C GLN A 559 -35.42 -9.39 -6.25
N ASP A 560 -36.04 -10.50 -6.65
CA ASP A 560 -35.99 -10.96 -8.04
C ASP A 560 -36.66 -9.91 -8.95
N THR A 561 -35.85 -9.27 -9.81
CA THR A 561 -36.32 -8.19 -10.69
C THR A 561 -37.03 -8.68 -11.94
N GLU A 562 -36.89 -9.97 -12.28
CA GLU A 562 -37.58 -10.63 -13.39
C GLU A 562 -38.92 -11.19 -12.90
N LEU A 563 -38.91 -11.99 -11.83
CA LEU A 563 -40.13 -12.58 -11.29
C LEU A 563 -40.98 -11.54 -10.54
N ARG A 564 -40.37 -10.57 -9.85
CA ARG A 564 -41.06 -9.57 -8.99
C ARG A 564 -42.21 -10.19 -8.20
N PRO A 565 -41.92 -11.17 -7.31
CA PRO A 565 -42.95 -12.06 -6.78
C PRO A 565 -43.87 -11.38 -5.76
N ALA A 566 -43.43 -10.31 -5.10
CA ALA A 566 -44.22 -9.62 -4.08
C ALA A 566 -45.22 -8.62 -4.68
N SER A 567 -46.47 -8.67 -4.22
CA SER A 567 -47.47 -7.62 -4.48
C SER A 567 -47.52 -6.61 -3.33
N ASN A 568 -47.32 -7.07 -2.10
CA ASN A 568 -47.27 -6.23 -0.89
C ASN A 568 -46.46 -6.93 0.22
N TRP A 569 -46.00 -6.17 1.21
CA TRP A 569 -45.45 -6.71 2.46
C TRP A 569 -45.72 -5.77 3.64
N GLU A 570 -45.74 -6.34 4.83
CA GLU A 570 -45.86 -5.62 6.10
C GLU A 570 -44.69 -6.02 7.01
N GLY A 571 -44.02 -5.04 7.60
CA GLY A 571 -42.80 -5.23 8.38
C GLY A 571 -41.51 -4.95 7.58
N CYS A 572 -40.44 -5.66 7.92
CA CYS A 572 -39.09 -5.36 7.45
C CYS A 572 -38.75 -6.09 6.13
N TYR A 573 -38.49 -5.33 5.07
CA TYR A 573 -38.02 -5.86 3.79
C TYR A 573 -36.70 -6.63 3.92
N ASN A 574 -35.73 -6.10 4.65
CA ASN A 574 -34.44 -6.78 4.85
C ASN A 574 -34.59 -8.08 5.67
N ASN A 575 -35.61 -8.17 6.55
CA ASN A 575 -35.99 -9.41 7.21
C ASN A 575 -36.51 -10.45 6.21
N ILE A 576 -37.30 -10.04 5.21
CA ILE A 576 -37.78 -10.92 4.13
C ILE A 576 -36.62 -11.41 3.25
N VAL A 577 -35.64 -10.54 2.98
CA VAL A 577 -34.43 -10.90 2.22
C VAL A 577 -33.55 -11.90 2.99
N GLY A 578 -33.51 -11.77 4.31
CA GLY A 578 -32.89 -12.72 5.23
C GLY A 578 -31.81 -12.16 6.16
N LEU A 579 -31.75 -10.84 6.35
CA LEU A 579 -30.94 -10.20 7.38
C LEU A 579 -31.61 -8.90 7.86
N PRO A 580 -32.20 -8.84 9.06
CA PRO A 580 -32.85 -7.63 9.59
C PRO A 580 -31.83 -6.55 9.98
N ILE A 581 -31.43 -5.73 9.00
CA ILE A 581 -30.34 -4.75 9.13
C ILE A 581 -30.50 -3.76 10.29
N CYS A 582 -31.69 -3.16 10.48
CA CYS A 582 -31.86 -2.19 11.56
C CYS A 582 -31.57 -2.82 12.93
N ARG A 583 -32.12 -4.02 13.16
CA ARG A 583 -31.86 -4.76 14.40
C ARG A 583 -30.40 -5.20 14.52
N LEU A 584 -29.76 -5.58 13.41
CA LEU A 584 -28.33 -5.87 13.40
C LEU A 584 -27.51 -4.66 13.89
N LEU A 585 -27.77 -3.47 13.33
CA LEU A 585 -27.04 -2.25 13.68
C LEU A 585 -27.25 -1.89 15.17
N GLU A 586 -28.46 -2.04 15.70
CA GLU A 586 -28.74 -1.91 17.14
C GLU A 586 -27.90 -2.87 17.98
N MET A 587 -27.90 -4.17 17.62
CA MET A 587 -27.15 -5.19 18.34
C MET A 587 -25.63 -4.94 18.30
N LEU A 588 -25.11 -4.43 17.19
CA LEU A 588 -23.71 -4.04 17.05
C LEU A 588 -23.37 -2.87 18.00
N GLN A 589 -24.20 -1.83 18.05
CA GLN A 589 -24.03 -0.71 18.98
C GLN A 589 -24.15 -1.14 20.45
N GLU A 590 -25.10 -2.02 20.79
CA GLU A 590 -25.26 -2.59 22.14
C GLU A 590 -24.04 -3.42 22.60
N LEU A 591 -23.24 -3.90 21.65
CA LEU A 591 -21.97 -4.60 21.87
C LEU A 591 -20.75 -3.69 21.72
N GLY A 592 -20.94 -2.39 21.57
CA GLY A 592 -19.86 -1.40 21.55
C GLY A 592 -19.15 -1.26 20.20
N TYR A 593 -19.75 -1.75 19.10
CA TYR A 593 -19.24 -1.51 17.75
C TYR A 593 -19.58 -0.09 17.30
N GLN A 594 -18.57 0.68 16.90
CA GLN A 594 -18.76 2.02 16.31
C GLN A 594 -19.06 1.88 14.82
N LEU A 595 -20.24 2.33 14.41
CA LEU A 595 -20.65 2.40 13.01
C LEU A 595 -19.93 3.55 12.30
N SER A 596 -19.58 3.37 11.02
CA SER A 596 -18.94 4.40 10.20
C SER A 596 -19.79 5.67 10.08
N GLU A 597 -19.14 6.82 9.81
CA GLU A 597 -19.83 8.09 9.54
C GLU A 597 -20.86 7.92 8.41
N GLY A 598 -22.12 8.26 8.68
CA GLY A 598 -23.24 8.15 7.72
C GLY A 598 -24.34 7.15 8.09
N TRP A 599 -24.13 6.28 9.09
CA TRP A 599 -25.16 5.36 9.57
C TRP A 599 -25.86 5.87 10.83
N THR A 600 -27.17 6.13 10.73
CA THR A 600 -28.04 6.36 11.89
C THR A 600 -29.02 5.20 12.04
N VAL A 601 -29.07 4.59 13.22
CA VAL A 601 -30.05 3.55 13.54
C VAL A 601 -31.43 4.21 13.73
N PRO A 602 -32.46 3.84 12.94
CA PRO A 602 -33.80 4.40 13.09
C PRO A 602 -34.40 4.06 14.46
N SER A 603 -35.21 4.95 15.03
CA SER A 603 -35.86 4.73 16.33
C SER A 603 -36.97 3.66 16.32
N GLU A 604 -37.47 3.31 15.13
CA GLU A 604 -38.45 2.23 14.92
C GLU A 604 -38.11 1.44 13.65
N VAL A 605 -38.30 0.12 13.68
CA VAL A 605 -38.08 -0.77 12.53
C VAL A 605 -39.26 -0.63 11.55
N ALA A 606 -39.17 0.34 10.64
CA ALA A 606 -40.10 0.50 9.52
C ALA A 606 -39.35 0.55 8.19
N CYS A 607 -39.71 -0.30 7.23
CA CYS A 607 -39.16 -0.23 5.88
C CYS A 607 -39.91 0.81 5.05
N GLY A 608 -39.19 1.81 4.54
CA GLY A 608 -39.71 2.94 3.76
C GLY A 608 -38.59 3.74 3.09
N GLU A 609 -38.82 5.03 2.80
CA GLU A 609 -37.82 5.90 2.15
C GLU A 609 -36.53 6.06 2.98
N ASP A 610 -36.65 5.98 4.30
CA ASP A 610 -35.52 6.07 5.24
C ASP A 610 -34.83 4.72 5.50
N CYS A 611 -35.20 3.65 4.78
CA CYS A 611 -34.57 2.36 4.97
C CYS A 611 -33.10 2.42 4.49
N PRO A 612 -32.12 2.02 5.31
CA PRO A 612 -30.71 2.22 4.99
C PRO A 612 -30.22 1.49 3.72
N THR A 613 -30.95 0.46 3.27
CA THR A 613 -30.67 -0.27 2.03
C THR A 613 -31.58 0.09 0.84
N ILE A 614 -32.62 0.91 1.05
CA ILE A 614 -33.57 1.32 0.01
C ILE A 614 -33.34 2.80 -0.39
N GLY A 615 -32.95 3.66 0.55
CA GLY A 615 -32.71 5.10 0.31
C GLY A 615 -31.36 5.43 -0.37
N GLY A 616 -30.34 4.56 -0.24
CA GLY A 616 -28.98 4.80 -0.75
C GLY A 616 -28.79 4.67 -2.27
N ASN A 617 -29.87 4.44 -3.03
CA ASN A 617 -29.81 4.19 -4.48
C ASN A 617 -30.73 5.11 -5.31
N ARG A 618 -30.99 6.35 -4.86
CA ARG A 618 -31.49 7.43 -5.74
C ARG A 618 -30.30 8.22 -6.29
N GLY A 619 -29.50 7.58 -7.13
CA GLY A 619 -28.77 8.28 -8.17
C GLY A 619 -29.78 9.03 -9.04
N GLU A 620 -29.50 10.31 -9.27
CA GLU A 620 -30.30 11.26 -10.02
C GLU A 620 -31.05 10.63 -11.20
N SER A 621 -32.36 10.51 -11.04
CA SER A 621 -33.30 10.52 -12.16
C SER A 621 -34.66 10.97 -11.64
N THR A 622 -35.00 12.21 -11.96
CA THR A 622 -36.37 12.73 -11.85
C THR A 622 -36.52 13.87 -12.85
N PRO A 623 -37.71 14.03 -13.43
CA PRO A 623 -38.40 13.16 -14.37
C PRO A 623 -37.88 13.27 -15.81
#